data_AF-A0A7X7SH42-F1
#
_entry.id   AF-A0A7X7SH42-F1
#
_cell.length_a   1.000
_cell.length_b   1.000
_cell.length_c   1.000
_cell.angle_alpha   90.00
_cell.angle_beta   90.00
_cell.angle_gamma   90.00
#
_symmetry.space_group_name_H-M   'P 1'
#
loop_
_entity.id
_entity.type
_entity.pdbx_description
1 polymer ?
#
loop_
_entity_poly.entity_id
_entity_poly.type
_entity_poly.pdbx_seq_one_letter_code
_entity_poly.pdbx_strand_id
1 'polypeptide(L)'
;MATATINPATGETLETFDELSDAGIERALERAWQTFLSYRSTRFAERAKWMHAAADVLEREKEQWGELITTEMGKLRSAAIAEVEKCAWVCRFYADNAERFLSDRVVETEAEASYVKYQPLGPVLAVMPWNFPFWQVFRFAAPALMAGNAGILKHASN
;
A
#
# COMPACT_ATOMS: atom_id res chain seq x y z
N MET A 1 24.07 2.84 -4.41
CA MET A 1 23.56 3.08 -5.79
C MET A 1 22.50 4.14 -5.61
N ALA A 2 22.64 5.31 -6.22
CA ALA A 2 21.65 6.37 -6.06
C ALA A 2 20.27 5.89 -6.53
N THR A 3 19.21 6.30 -5.83
CA THR A 3 17.83 6.11 -6.30
C THR A 3 17.58 7.15 -7.39
N ALA A 4 17.22 6.72 -8.59
CA ALA A 4 17.09 7.62 -9.73
C ALA A 4 16.09 7.09 -10.74
N THR A 5 15.33 7.98 -11.35
CA THR A 5 14.48 7.67 -12.50
C THR A 5 15.34 7.69 -13.75
N ILE A 6 15.55 6.52 -14.37
CA ILE A 6 16.28 6.40 -15.63
C ILE A 6 15.33 5.84 -16.67
N ASN A 7 15.03 6.63 -17.71
CA ASN A 7 14.11 6.19 -18.75
C ASN A 7 14.74 5.01 -19.53
N PRO A 8 14.17 3.80 -19.46
CA PRO A 8 14.79 2.62 -20.06
C PRO A 8 14.71 2.62 -21.60
N ALA A 9 13.87 3.46 -22.20
CA ALA A 9 13.78 3.59 -23.66
C ALA A 9 14.89 4.47 -24.25
N THR A 10 15.42 5.42 -23.47
CA THR A 10 16.46 6.37 -23.92
C THR A 10 17.79 6.22 -23.19
N GLY A 11 17.80 5.62 -22.01
CA GLY A 11 18.93 5.58 -21.08
C GLY A 11 19.17 6.92 -20.36
N GLU A 12 18.28 7.89 -20.51
CA GLU A 12 18.41 9.22 -19.91
C GLU A 12 18.02 9.21 -18.44
N THR A 13 18.87 9.78 -17.58
CA THR A 13 18.53 10.05 -16.18
C THR A 13 17.63 11.29 -16.12
N LEU A 14 16.40 11.11 -15.68
CA LEU A 14 15.41 12.20 -15.56
C LEU A 14 15.50 12.88 -14.20
N GLU A 15 15.67 12.11 -13.13
CA GLU A 15 15.70 12.62 -11.76
C GLU A 15 16.54 11.72 -10.85
N THR A 16 17.13 12.31 -9.82
CA THR A 16 17.87 11.59 -8.77
C THR A 16 17.34 11.98 -7.40
N PHE A 17 17.22 11.00 -6.51
CA PHE A 17 16.65 11.16 -5.19
C PHE A 17 17.68 10.85 -4.11
N ASP A 18 17.76 11.74 -3.11
CA ASP A 18 18.60 11.52 -1.95
C ASP A 18 18.04 10.39 -1.08
N GLU A 19 18.93 9.50 -0.64
CA GLU A 19 18.59 8.47 0.33
C GLU A 19 18.31 9.11 1.70
N LEU A 20 17.40 8.51 2.47
CA LEU A 20 17.20 8.92 3.86
C LEU A 20 18.47 8.65 4.67
N SER A 21 18.90 9.63 5.45
CA SER A 21 19.90 9.40 6.49
C SER A 21 19.36 8.52 7.60
N ASP A 22 20.23 7.96 8.44
CA ASP A 22 19.83 7.16 9.61
C ASP A 22 18.79 7.89 10.49
N ALA A 23 19.03 9.17 10.75
CA ALA A 23 18.07 10.01 11.47
C ALA A 23 16.75 10.19 10.72
N GLY A 24 16.77 10.20 9.39
CA GLY A 24 15.56 10.21 8.55
C GLY A 24 14.75 8.92 8.66
N ILE A 25 15.45 7.77 8.69
CA ILE A 25 14.83 6.45 8.89
C ILE A 25 14.17 6.37 10.27
N GLU A 26 14.87 6.78 11.34
CA GLU A 26 14.32 6.81 12.70
C GLU A 26 13.06 7.69 12.79
N ARG A 27 13.06 8.87 12.15
CA ARG A 27 11.87 9.73 12.09
C ARG A 27 10.71 9.06 11.35
N ALA A 28 10.97 8.31 10.28
CA ALA A 28 9.93 7.60 9.55
C ALA A 28 9.33 6.45 10.37
N LEU A 29 10.17 5.71 11.10
CA LEU A 29 9.75 4.65 12.02
C LEU A 29 8.88 5.20 13.15
N GLU A 30 9.33 6.26 13.81
CA GLU A 30 8.59 6.90 14.90
C GLU A 30 7.23 7.43 14.40
N ARG A 31 7.21 8.10 13.24
CA ARG A 31 5.96 8.58 12.64
C ARG A 31 4.99 7.43 12.35
N ALA A 32 5.48 6.31 11.82
CA ALA A 32 4.64 5.14 11.55
C ALA A 32 4.08 4.55 12.85
N TRP A 33 4.88 4.47 13.91
CA TRP A 33 4.45 4.00 15.21
C TRP A 33 3.38 4.91 15.84
N GLN A 34 3.63 6.22 15.89
CA GLN A 34 2.65 7.18 16.43
C GLN A 34 1.34 7.20 15.63
N THR A 35 1.44 7.08 14.30
CA THR A 35 0.25 6.94 13.45
C THR A 35 -0.50 5.66 13.78
N PHE A 36 0.18 4.53 13.93
CA PHE A 36 -0.44 3.25 14.29
C PHE A 36 -1.22 3.32 15.61
N LEU A 37 -0.68 3.99 16.64
CA LEU A 37 -1.33 4.10 17.95
C LEU A 37 -2.74 4.72 17.87
N SER A 38 -2.94 5.71 16.99
CA SER A 38 -4.27 6.30 16.74
C SER A 38 -5.07 5.53 15.68
N TYR A 39 -4.40 5.11 14.59
CA TYR A 39 -5.03 4.45 13.46
C TYR A 39 -5.68 3.11 13.84
N ARG A 40 -5.07 2.33 14.75
CA ARG A 40 -5.61 1.02 15.19
C ARG A 40 -7.00 1.10 15.82
N SER A 41 -7.39 2.28 16.31
CA SER A 41 -8.67 2.54 16.98
C SER A 41 -9.76 3.06 16.04
N THR A 42 -9.43 3.32 14.77
CA THR A 42 -10.41 3.71 13.74
C THR A 42 -11.34 2.54 13.39
N ARG A 43 -12.56 2.85 12.98
CA ARG A 43 -13.56 1.85 12.57
C ARG A 43 -13.33 1.41 11.12
N PHE A 44 -13.80 0.23 10.76
CA PHE A 44 -13.75 -0.27 9.38
C PHE A 44 -14.38 0.71 8.38
N ALA A 45 -15.52 1.32 8.72
CA ALA A 45 -16.19 2.32 7.88
C ALA A 45 -15.31 3.55 7.56
N GLU A 46 -14.49 4.00 8.51
CA GLU A 46 -13.56 5.13 8.29
C GLU A 46 -12.44 4.72 7.34
N ARG A 47 -11.85 3.53 7.57
CA ARG A 47 -10.81 2.97 6.71
C ARG A 47 -11.32 2.71 5.30
N ALA A 48 -12.52 2.15 5.16
CA ALA A 48 -13.18 1.89 3.89
C ALA A 48 -13.41 3.18 3.11
N LYS A 49 -13.87 4.27 3.78
CA LYS A 49 -14.01 5.59 3.16
C LYS A 49 -12.70 6.07 2.53
N TRP A 50 -11.59 6.01 3.27
CA TRP A 50 -10.27 6.42 2.74
C TRP A 50 -9.79 5.49 1.62
N MET A 51 -10.04 4.19 1.74
CA MET A 51 -9.64 3.20 0.74
C MET A 51 -10.42 3.34 -0.57
N HIS A 52 -11.72 3.65 -0.51
CA HIS A 52 -12.50 4.02 -1.70
C HIS A 52 -12.01 5.34 -2.32
N ALA A 53 -11.70 6.35 -1.49
CA ALA A 53 -11.14 7.59 -2.01
C ALA A 53 -9.79 7.37 -2.72
N ALA A 54 -8.95 6.46 -2.22
CA ALA A 54 -7.72 6.05 -2.91
C ALA A 54 -8.03 5.38 -4.26
N ALA A 55 -9.04 4.51 -4.33
CA ALA A 55 -9.49 3.91 -5.59
C ALA A 55 -9.98 4.97 -6.60
N ASP A 56 -10.75 5.96 -6.13
CA ASP A 56 -11.24 7.06 -6.97
C ASP A 56 -10.10 7.90 -7.55
N VAL A 57 -9.05 8.17 -6.76
CA VAL A 57 -7.84 8.87 -7.25
C VAL A 57 -7.13 8.04 -8.31
N LEU A 58 -6.91 6.74 -8.06
CA LEU A 58 -6.24 5.85 -9.00
C LEU A 58 -6.99 5.78 -10.34
N GLU A 59 -8.32 5.66 -10.31
CA GLU A 59 -9.16 5.61 -11.51
C GLU A 59 -9.17 6.94 -12.28
N ARG A 60 -9.23 8.07 -11.56
CA ARG A 60 -9.26 9.41 -12.17
C ARG A 60 -7.93 9.77 -12.84
N GLU A 61 -6.81 9.32 -12.29
CA GLU A 61 -5.46 9.72 -12.70
C GLU A 61 -4.68 8.57 -13.34
N LYS A 62 -5.34 7.48 -13.74
CA LYS A 62 -4.71 6.25 -14.26
C LYS A 62 -3.80 6.49 -15.46
N GLU A 63 -4.13 7.45 -16.31
CA GLU A 63 -3.32 7.84 -17.47
C GLU A 63 -1.99 8.46 -17.06
N GLN A 64 -2.00 9.32 -16.03
CA GLN A 64 -0.82 9.96 -15.46
C GLN A 64 0.06 8.93 -14.74
N TRP A 65 -0.55 8.08 -13.90
CA TRP A 65 0.19 7.03 -13.21
C TRP A 65 0.74 5.98 -14.18
N GLY A 66 -0.01 5.62 -15.23
CA GLY A 66 0.45 4.72 -16.27
C GLY A 66 1.64 5.28 -17.07
N GLU A 67 1.65 6.59 -17.32
CA GLU A 67 2.79 7.28 -17.93
C GLU A 67 4.02 7.25 -17.01
N LEU A 68 3.87 7.55 -15.72
CA LEU A 68 4.97 7.46 -14.76
C LEU A 68 5.58 6.05 -14.75
N ILE A 69 4.77 5.00 -14.59
CA ILE A 69 5.24 3.60 -14.63
C ILE A 69 6.00 3.30 -15.92
N THR A 70 5.49 3.76 -17.06
CA THR A 70 6.14 3.56 -18.37
C THR A 70 7.50 4.25 -18.41
N THR A 71 7.56 5.48 -17.92
CA THR A 71 8.77 6.31 -17.91
C THR A 71 9.85 5.72 -17.03
N GLU A 72 9.53 5.23 -15.83
CA GLU A 72 10.55 4.73 -14.89
C GLU A 72 11.00 3.29 -15.17
N MET A 73 10.12 2.43 -15.69
CA MET A 73 10.44 0.99 -15.82
C MET A 73 10.05 0.35 -17.16
N GLY A 74 9.59 1.14 -18.13
CA GLY A 74 9.51 0.72 -19.53
C GLY A 74 8.34 -0.18 -19.89
N LYS A 75 7.39 -0.40 -18.97
CA LYS A 75 6.17 -1.16 -19.27
C LYS A 75 5.34 -0.44 -20.33
N LEU A 76 4.71 -1.20 -21.23
CA LEU A 76 3.77 -0.65 -22.20
C LEU A 76 2.69 0.16 -21.49
N ARG A 77 2.44 1.40 -21.95
CA ARG A 77 1.50 2.33 -21.33
C ARG A 77 0.12 1.74 -21.08
N SER A 78 -0.41 0.94 -22.02
CA SER A 78 -1.69 0.25 -21.84
C SER A 78 -1.68 -0.76 -20.69
N ALA A 79 -0.58 -1.53 -20.56
CA ALA A 79 -0.41 -2.47 -19.45
C ALA A 79 -0.17 -1.76 -18.11
N ALA A 80 0.47 -0.60 -18.12
CA ALA A 80 0.66 0.24 -16.94
C ALA A 80 -0.67 0.85 -16.45
N ILE A 81 -1.51 1.34 -17.36
CA ILE A 81 -2.87 1.83 -17.01
C ILE A 81 -3.70 0.68 -16.42
N ALA A 82 -3.67 -0.50 -17.04
CA ALA A 82 -4.37 -1.68 -16.51
C ALA A 82 -3.87 -2.11 -15.12
N GLU A 83 -2.58 -1.91 -14.82
CA GLU A 83 -2.05 -2.11 -13.47
C GLU A 83 -2.67 -1.14 -12.45
N VAL A 84 -2.79 0.15 -12.80
CA VAL A 84 -3.38 1.17 -11.94
C VAL A 84 -4.87 0.87 -11.69
N GLU A 85 -5.61 0.47 -12.73
CA GLU A 85 -7.02 0.04 -12.60
C GLU A 85 -7.14 -1.17 -11.67
N LYS A 86 -6.20 -2.13 -11.74
CA LYS A 86 -6.15 -3.28 -10.83
C LYS A 86 -5.87 -2.86 -9.38
N CYS A 87 -5.10 -1.79 -9.18
CA CYS A 87 -4.87 -1.21 -7.85
C CYS A 87 -6.16 -0.61 -7.28
N ALA A 88 -6.91 0.13 -8.08
CA ALA A 88 -8.21 0.65 -7.66
C ALA A 88 -9.18 -0.47 -7.29
N TRP A 89 -9.22 -1.54 -8.10
CA TRP A 89 -10.03 -2.72 -7.80
C TRP A 89 -9.69 -3.35 -6.44
N VAL A 90 -8.41 -3.55 -6.11
CA VAL A 90 -8.04 -4.19 -4.83
C VAL A 90 -8.31 -3.27 -3.64
N CYS A 91 -8.20 -1.95 -3.81
CA CYS A 91 -8.65 -0.99 -2.81
C CYS A 91 -10.14 -1.16 -2.51
N ARG A 92 -11.00 -1.14 -3.55
CA ARG A 92 -12.45 -1.36 -3.37
C ARG A 92 -12.74 -2.73 -2.75
N PHE A 93 -12.10 -3.78 -3.25
CA PHE A 93 -12.28 -5.14 -2.74
C PHE A 93 -12.06 -5.24 -1.22
N TYR A 94 -10.94 -4.71 -0.70
CA TYR A 94 -10.70 -4.76 0.74
C TYR A 94 -11.55 -3.75 1.53
N ALA A 95 -11.87 -2.59 0.96
CA ALA A 95 -12.80 -1.66 1.58
C ALA A 95 -14.16 -2.32 1.87
N ASP A 96 -14.67 -3.09 0.91
CA ASP A 96 -15.98 -3.74 0.97
C ASP A 96 -16.00 -5.04 1.78
N ASN A 97 -14.85 -5.71 1.93
CA ASN A 97 -14.79 -7.08 2.48
C ASN A 97 -13.99 -7.24 3.78
N ALA A 98 -13.09 -6.31 4.14
CA ALA A 98 -12.15 -6.53 5.24
C ALA A 98 -12.83 -6.73 6.59
N GLU A 99 -13.92 -6.01 6.89
CA GLU A 99 -14.66 -6.18 8.14
C GLU A 99 -15.21 -7.61 8.29
N ARG A 100 -15.77 -8.17 7.21
CA ARG A 100 -16.25 -9.55 7.18
C ARG A 100 -15.10 -10.55 7.28
N PHE A 101 -13.96 -10.29 6.64
CA PHE A 101 -12.79 -11.18 6.73
C PHE A 101 -12.18 -11.22 8.14
N LEU A 102 -12.30 -10.13 8.90
CA LEU A 102 -11.68 -9.96 10.20
C LEU A 102 -12.68 -10.05 11.37
N SER A 103 -13.93 -10.45 11.09
CA SER A 103 -14.93 -10.68 12.14
C SER A 103 -14.49 -11.79 13.09
N ASP A 104 -14.85 -11.66 14.36
CA ASP A 104 -14.55 -12.66 15.38
C ASP A 104 -15.10 -14.04 14.95
N ARG A 105 -14.25 -15.08 15.04
CA ARG A 105 -14.63 -16.46 14.72
C ARG A 105 -14.90 -17.22 16.00
N VAL A 106 -16.18 -17.45 16.31
CA VAL A 106 -16.61 -18.21 17.48
C VAL A 106 -16.13 -19.66 17.39
N VAL A 107 -15.66 -20.19 18.51
CA VAL A 107 -15.21 -21.58 18.69
C VAL A 107 -16.05 -22.19 19.80
N GLU A 108 -16.71 -23.30 19.53
CA GLU A 108 -17.53 -23.99 20.54
C GLU A 108 -16.64 -24.66 21.58
N THR A 109 -16.84 -24.29 22.85
CA THR A 109 -16.17 -24.86 24.02
C THR A 109 -17.14 -24.85 25.21
N GLU A 110 -16.72 -25.38 26.36
CA GLU A 110 -17.48 -25.28 27.62
C GLU A 110 -17.40 -23.89 28.28
N ALA A 111 -16.59 -22.97 27.75
CA ALA A 111 -16.48 -21.61 28.27
C ALA A 111 -17.67 -20.74 27.82
N GLU A 112 -17.95 -19.67 28.58
CA GLU A 112 -19.03 -18.72 28.27
C GLU A 112 -18.86 -18.05 26.89
N ALA A 113 -17.63 -17.74 26.50
CA ALA A 113 -17.29 -17.27 25.17
C ALA A 113 -15.89 -17.74 24.77
N SER A 114 -15.77 -18.29 23.57
CA SER A 114 -14.50 -18.66 22.94
C SER A 114 -14.52 -18.21 21.49
N TYR A 115 -13.51 -17.46 21.08
CA TYR A 115 -13.40 -16.95 19.71
C TYR A 115 -11.98 -16.56 19.34
N VAL A 116 -11.71 -16.50 18.03
CA VAL A 116 -10.49 -15.92 17.46
C VAL A 116 -10.80 -14.50 17.01
N LYS A 117 -9.97 -13.55 17.45
CA LYS A 117 -10.03 -12.15 17.07
C LYS A 117 -8.80 -11.76 16.27
N TYR A 118 -9.01 -10.94 15.24
CA TYR A 118 -7.92 -10.43 14.40
C TYR A 118 -7.62 -8.98 14.78
N GLN A 119 -6.37 -8.70 15.17
CA GLN A 119 -5.91 -7.38 15.57
C GLN A 119 -4.68 -6.99 14.76
N PRO A 120 -4.49 -5.69 14.45
CA PRO A 120 -3.30 -5.23 13.75
C PRO A 120 -2.05 -5.39 14.63
N LEU A 121 -0.92 -5.68 13.98
CA LEU A 121 0.37 -5.88 14.62
C LEU A 121 1.11 -4.55 14.88
N GLY A 122 1.00 -3.59 13.95
CA GLY A 122 1.77 -2.35 14.01
C GLY A 122 2.22 -1.87 12.63
N PRO A 123 3.29 -1.06 12.57
CA PRO A 123 3.99 -0.76 11.32
C PRO A 123 4.56 -2.03 10.66
N VAL A 124 4.33 -2.17 9.35
CA VAL A 124 4.85 -3.28 8.54
C VAL A 124 5.77 -2.74 7.45
N LEU A 125 6.98 -3.28 7.37
CA LEU A 125 7.92 -2.99 6.29
C LEU A 125 7.57 -3.81 5.04
N ALA A 126 7.32 -3.11 3.94
CA ALA A 126 7.08 -3.66 2.62
C ALA A 126 8.29 -3.39 1.72
N VAL A 127 8.97 -4.44 1.27
CA VAL A 127 10.08 -4.36 0.30
C VAL A 127 9.55 -4.80 -1.06
N MET A 128 9.47 -3.87 -2.02
CA MET A 128 8.74 -4.09 -3.27
C MET A 128 9.64 -4.03 -4.52
N PRO A 129 9.41 -4.91 -5.52
CA PRO A 129 10.15 -4.92 -6.77
C PRO A 129 9.59 -3.93 -7.80
N TRP A 130 10.36 -3.65 -8.85
CA TRP A 130 10.02 -2.68 -9.90
C TRP A 130 9.06 -3.18 -10.98
N ASN A 131 8.86 -4.49 -11.14
CA ASN A 131 8.15 -5.04 -12.29
C ASN A 131 6.65 -4.74 -12.30
N PHE A 132 6.06 -4.44 -11.15
CA PHE A 132 4.67 -4.02 -10.94
C PHE A 132 4.65 -2.97 -9.81
N PRO A 133 5.16 -1.76 -10.09
CA PRO A 133 5.51 -0.80 -9.05
C PRO A 133 4.29 -0.29 -8.27
N PHE A 134 3.10 -0.32 -8.87
CA PHE A 134 1.86 0.04 -8.17
C PHE A 134 1.19 -1.21 -7.58
N TRP A 135 1.02 -2.25 -8.38
CA TRP A 135 0.26 -3.43 -7.97
C TRP A 135 0.89 -4.15 -6.78
N GLN A 136 2.22 -4.22 -6.68
CA GLN A 136 2.88 -4.85 -5.54
C GLN A 136 2.62 -4.08 -4.24
N VAL A 137 2.67 -2.75 -4.32
CA VAL A 137 2.38 -1.85 -3.20
C VAL A 137 0.93 -1.97 -2.78
N PHE A 138 -0.03 -1.84 -3.70
CA PHE A 138 -1.46 -1.87 -3.35
C PHE A 138 -1.95 -3.25 -2.92
N ARG A 139 -1.37 -4.33 -3.45
CA ARG A 139 -1.64 -5.70 -2.99
C ARG A 139 -1.27 -5.90 -1.52
N PHE A 140 -0.26 -5.19 -1.03
CA PHE A 140 0.10 -5.15 0.39
C PHE A 140 -0.72 -4.09 1.17
N ALA A 141 -0.75 -2.86 0.68
CA ALA A 141 -1.26 -1.72 1.41
C ALA A 141 -2.77 -1.82 1.66
N ALA A 142 -3.55 -2.27 0.68
CA ALA A 142 -5.00 -2.38 0.81
C ALA A 142 -5.43 -3.28 2.00
N PRO A 143 -4.99 -4.55 2.10
CA PRO A 143 -5.32 -5.38 3.26
C PRO A 143 -4.66 -4.89 4.55
N ALA A 144 -3.40 -4.44 4.51
CA ALA A 144 -2.68 -4.04 5.71
C ALA A 144 -3.32 -2.82 6.40
N LEU A 145 -3.68 -1.80 5.62
CA LEU A 145 -4.34 -0.60 6.11
C LEU A 145 -5.77 -0.91 6.58
N MET A 146 -6.54 -1.71 5.83
CA MET A 146 -7.88 -2.11 6.27
C MET A 146 -7.85 -2.90 7.60
N ALA A 147 -6.83 -3.74 7.81
CA ALA A 147 -6.62 -4.45 9.07
C ALA A 147 -6.21 -3.51 10.24
N GLY A 148 -5.76 -2.29 9.94
CA GLY A 148 -5.40 -1.28 10.95
C GLY A 148 -3.90 -1.19 11.22
N ASN A 149 -3.06 -1.77 10.37
CA ASN A 149 -1.61 -1.59 10.41
C ASN A 149 -1.21 -0.24 9.79
N ALA A 150 0.02 0.19 10.06
CA ALA A 150 0.69 1.21 9.27
C ALA A 150 1.69 0.55 8.30
N GLY A 151 2.06 1.24 7.21
CA GLY A 151 3.02 0.72 6.22
C GLY A 151 4.28 1.58 6.13
N ILE A 152 5.43 0.94 5.99
CA ILE A 152 6.70 1.56 5.58
C ILE A 152 7.13 0.87 4.29
N LEU A 153 7.35 1.64 3.23
CA LEU A 153 7.67 1.11 1.91
C LEU A 153 9.14 1.37 1.56
N LYS A 154 9.87 0.31 1.24
CA LYS A 154 11.14 0.37 0.51
C LYS A 154 10.91 -0.17 -0.89
N HIS A 155 10.83 0.73 -1.87
CA HIS A 155 10.69 0.34 -3.27
C HIS A 155 12.06 -0.02 -3.89
N ALA A 156 12.03 -0.57 -5.10
CA ALA A 156 13.21 -0.68 -5.96
C ALA A 156 13.77 0.72 -6.32
N SER A 157 15.06 0.80 -6.66
CA SER A 157 15.84 2.05 -6.74
C SER A 157 15.92 2.69 -8.14
N ASN A 158 15.14 2.19 -9.08
CA ASN A 158 15.18 2.49 -10.51
C ASN A 158 14.08 3.47 -10.93
#